data_AF-A0ABD2Z8A7-F1
#
_entry.id   AF-A0ABD2Z8A7-F1
#
_cell.length_a   1.000
_cell.length_b   1.000
_cell.length_c   1.000
_cell.angle_alpha   90.00
_cell.angle_beta   90.00
_cell.angle_gamma   90.00
#
_symmetry.space_group_name_H-M   'P 1'
#
loop_
_entity.id
_entity.type
_entity.pdbx_description
1 polymer ?
#
loop_
_entity_poly.entity_id
_entity_poly.type
_entity_poly.pdbx_seq_one_letter_code
_entity_poly.pdbx_strand_id
1 'polypeptide(L)'
;MGSRVQGIMFNQAIPIMSPKLQVYKKYLISNAEVQSILPKFQCDSIDTQWVISIDTVVEERENEQVEILAIEFNYTEFNDLAQYAVQ
;
A
#
# COMPACT_ATOMS: atom_id res chain seq x y z
N MET A 1 -9.12 6.79 -12.74
CA MET A 1 -8.35 5.55 -12.49
C MET A 1 -7.13 5.93 -11.69
N GLY A 2 -7.07 5.55 -10.41
CA GLY A 2 -5.88 5.75 -9.59
C GLY A 2 -4.94 4.56 -9.78
N SER A 3 -3.65 4.82 -9.89
CA SER A 3 -2.63 3.76 -9.84
C SER A 3 -2.48 3.29 -8.39
N ARG A 4 -2.68 1.99 -8.13
CA ARG A 4 -2.33 1.37 -6.83
C ARG A 4 -0.81 1.21 -6.74
N VAL A 5 -0.25 1.40 -5.55
CA VAL A 5 1.18 1.22 -5.29
C VAL A 5 1.37 0.47 -3.97
N GLN A 6 2.40 -0.36 -3.89
CA GLN A 6 2.81 -1.02 -2.65
C GLN A 6 3.86 -0.17 -1.94
N GLY A 7 3.63 0.14 -0.66
CA GLY A 7 4.61 0.78 0.20
C GLY A 7 5.19 -0.22 1.20
N ILE A 8 6.51 -0.17 1.44
CA ILE A 8 7.20 -1.02 2.41
C ILE A 8 8.07 -0.19 3.35
N MET A 9 8.11 -0.59 4.63
CA MET A 9 8.93 0.02 5.67
C MET A 9 9.75 -1.06 6.37
N PHE A 10 10.99 -0.73 6.74
CA PHE A 10 11.88 -1.64 7.45
C PHE A 10 12.44 -1.00 8.71
N ASN A 11 12.67 -1.83 9.74
CA ASN A 11 13.50 -1.55 10.89
C ASN A 11 13.27 -0.15 11.50
N GLN A 12 14.23 0.77 11.26
CA GLN A 12 14.25 2.11 11.83
C GLN A 12 13.11 3.00 11.35
N ALA A 13 12.58 2.76 10.15
CA ALA A 13 11.46 3.55 9.63
C ALA A 13 10.15 3.20 10.34
N ILE A 14 9.95 1.95 10.78
CA ILE A 14 8.70 1.48 11.40
C ILE A 14 8.29 2.32 12.62
N PRO A 15 9.12 2.51 13.67
CA PRO A 15 8.69 3.27 14.84
C PRO A 15 8.45 4.77 14.53
N ILE A 16 9.05 5.31 13.45
CA ILE A 16 8.97 6.73 13.10
C ILE A 16 7.80 7.02 12.16
N MET A 17 7.57 6.16 11.17
CA MET A 17 6.63 6.38 10.09
C MET A 17 5.27 5.71 10.31
N SER A 18 5.21 4.57 11.01
CA SER A 18 3.93 3.91 11.30
C SER A 18 2.92 4.82 12.02
N PRO A 19 3.29 5.64 13.02
CA PRO A 19 2.33 6.55 13.66
C PRO A 19 1.80 7.66 12.74
N LYS A 20 2.50 7.97 11.64
CA LYS A 20 2.10 9.03 10.69
C LYS A 20 1.08 8.55 9.66
N LEU A 21 0.97 7.25 9.46
CA LEU A 21 0.12 6.64 8.44
C LEU A 21 -1.05 5.91 9.11
N GLN A 22 -2.27 6.35 8.80
CA GLN A 22 -3.50 5.71 9.23
C GLN A 22 -4.27 5.24 8.00
N VAL A 23 -4.97 4.12 8.16
CA VAL A 23 -5.88 3.62 7.12
C VAL A 23 -6.98 4.65 6.83
N TYR A 24 -7.43 4.70 5.58
CA TYR A 24 -8.51 5.60 5.11
C TYR A 24 -8.23 7.10 5.21
N LYS A 25 -6.95 7.49 5.29
CA LYS A 25 -6.50 8.89 5.22
C LYS A 25 -5.79 9.19 3.91
N LYS A 26 -5.76 10.47 3.54
CA LYS A 26 -5.08 10.95 2.33
C LYS A 26 -3.78 11.63 2.70
N TYR A 27 -2.70 11.21 2.04
CA TYR A 27 -1.35 11.73 2.28
C TYR A 27 -0.74 12.22 0.97
N LEU A 28 0.04 13.31 1.04
CA LEU A 28 1.11 13.55 0.10
C LEU A 28 2.36 12.83 0.63
N ILE A 29 2.81 11.82 -0.09
CA ILE A 29 4.04 11.09 0.20
C ILE A 29 5.06 11.46 -0.87
N SER A 30 6.26 11.88 -0.45
CA SER A 30 7.35 12.25 -1.36
C SER A 30 8.70 11.78 -0.82
N ASN A 31 9.71 11.73 -1.70
CA ASN A 31 11.05 11.24 -1.35
C ASN A 31 11.06 9.79 -0.85
N ALA A 32 10.19 8.94 -1.40
CA ALA A 32 10.30 7.50 -1.26
C ALA A 32 11.18 6.93 -2.38
N GLU A 33 12.00 5.93 -2.08
CA GLU A 33 12.74 5.22 -3.12
C GLU A 33 11.82 4.25 -3.87
N VAL A 34 12.07 4.06 -5.16
CA VAL A 34 11.29 3.15 -6.00
C VAL A 34 12.13 1.92 -6.33
N GLN A 35 11.62 0.73 -6.02
CA GLN A 35 12.33 -0.53 -6.22
C GLN A 35 11.41 -1.60 -6.83
N SER A 36 11.95 -2.48 -7.66
CA SER A 36 11.21 -3.64 -8.18
C SER A 36 10.94 -4.67 -7.09
N ILE A 37 9.77 -5.29 -7.13
CA ILE A 37 9.38 -6.36 -6.21
C ILE A 37 9.79 -7.70 -6.81
N LEU A 38 10.43 -8.55 -6.01
CA LEU A 38 10.71 -9.94 -6.42
C LEU A 38 9.40 -10.67 -6.71
N PRO A 39 9.29 -11.46 -7.80
CA PRO A 39 8.03 -12.07 -8.22
C PRO A 39 7.27 -12.84 -7.13
N LYS A 40 8.00 -13.51 -6.23
CA LYS A 40 7.42 -14.27 -5.11
C LYS A 40 6.78 -13.42 -3.99
N PHE A 41 7.00 -12.10 -4.01
CA PHE A 41 6.48 -11.15 -3.02
C PHE A 41 5.56 -10.09 -3.65
N GLN A 42 5.24 -10.24 -4.94
CA GLN A 42 4.30 -9.35 -5.63
C GLN A 42 2.88 -9.60 -5.12
N CYS A 43 2.17 -8.53 -4.83
CA CYS A 43 0.74 -8.56 -4.61
C CYS A 43 0.04 -8.10 -5.89
N ASP A 44 -0.90 -8.90 -6.38
CA ASP A 44 -1.63 -8.65 -7.63
C ASP A 44 -0.67 -8.43 -8.82
N SER A 45 -0.91 -7.39 -9.63
CA SER A 45 -0.09 -6.99 -10.77
C SER A 45 0.92 -5.88 -10.44
N ILE A 46 1.18 -5.61 -9.15
CA ILE A 46 2.10 -4.57 -8.71
C ILE A 46 3.53 -5.12 -8.75
N ASP A 47 4.35 -4.62 -9.66
CA ASP A 47 5.75 -5.05 -9.88
C ASP A 47 6.79 -4.14 -9.20
N THR A 48 6.34 -3.01 -8.66
CA THR A 48 7.18 -1.94 -8.12
C THR A 48 6.64 -1.47 -6.77
N GLN A 49 7.54 -1.26 -5.81
CA GLN A 49 7.23 -0.78 -4.46
C GLN A 49 7.96 0.52 -4.14
N TRP A 50 7.35 1.30 -3.24
CA TRP A 50 7.97 2.44 -2.58
C TRP A 50 8.60 2.01 -1.26
N VAL A 51 9.89 2.26 -1.09
CA VAL A 51 10.57 2.08 0.19
C VAL A 51 10.44 3.37 0.98
N ILE A 52 9.64 3.30 2.04
CA ILE A 52 9.40 4.39 2.98
C ILE A 52 10.50 4.34 4.03
N SER A 53 11.39 5.33 4.00
CA SER A 53 12.52 5.48 4.91
C SER A 53 12.26 6.58 5.94
N ILE A 54 13.26 6.90 6.78
CA ILE A 54 13.17 8.04 7.71
C ILE A 54 13.18 9.40 6.98
N ASP A 55 13.67 9.43 5.74
CA ASP A 55 13.79 10.63 4.91
C ASP A 55 12.57 10.85 4.00
N THR A 56 11.66 9.88 3.96
CA THR A 56 10.39 10.02 3.25
C THR A 56 9.52 11.07 3.95
N VAL A 57 9.00 12.01 3.17
CA VAL A 57 8.12 13.07 3.66
C VAL A 57 6.67 12.63 3.53
N VAL A 58 5.93 12.69 4.64
CA VAL A 58 4.51 12.32 4.71
C VAL A 58 3.73 13.50 5.29
N GLU A 59 2.82 14.06 4.49
CA GLU A 59 1.93 15.16 4.88
C GLU A 59 0.48 14.73 4.74
N GLU A 60 -0.31 14.79 5.82
CA GLU A 60 -1.76 14.58 5.73
C GLU A 60 -2.40 15.74 4.95
N ARG A 61 -3.35 15.42 4.07
CA ARG A 61 -4.12 16.42 3.31
C ARG A 61 -5.57 16.41 3.78
N GLU A 62 -6.15 17.59 3.93
CA GLU A 62 -7.57 17.70 4.27
C GLU A 62 -8.45 17.11 3.16
N ASN A 63 -9.45 16.33 3.58
CA ASN A 63 -10.45 15.76 2.70
C ASN A 63 -11.50 16.82 2.37
N GLU A 64 -11.13 17.85 1.59
CA GLU A 64 -12.09 18.91 1.28
C GLU A 64 -13.25 18.45 0.38
N GLN A 65 -13.11 17.32 -0.34
CA GLN A 65 -14.18 16.59 -1.04
C GLN A 65 -13.53 15.45 -1.86
N VAL A 66 -13.37 14.23 -1.35
CA VAL A 66 -13.17 13.07 -2.25
C VAL A 66 -13.68 11.80 -1.55
N GLU A 67 -14.60 11.13 -2.23
CA GLU A 67 -14.91 9.71 -2.09
C GLU A 67 -13.67 8.94 -1.64
N ILE A 68 -13.65 8.42 -0.42
CA ILE A 68 -12.68 7.39 -0.02
C ILE A 68 -12.74 6.38 -1.16
N LEU A 69 -11.64 6.23 -1.93
CA LEU A 69 -11.55 5.33 -3.09
C LEU A 69 -12.37 4.09 -2.75
N ALA A 70 -13.53 3.92 -3.42
CA ALA A 70 -14.42 2.81 -3.13
C ALA A 70 -13.54 1.57 -3.24
N ILE A 71 -13.25 0.92 -2.11
CA ILE A 71 -12.42 -0.26 -2.12
C ILE A 71 -13.26 -1.30 -2.86
N GLU A 72 -12.94 -1.49 -4.13
CA GLU A 72 -13.48 -2.58 -4.91
C GLU A 72 -12.86 -3.85 -4.37
N PHE A 73 -13.64 -4.55 -3.55
CA PHE A 73 -13.30 -5.87 -3.06
C PHE A 73 -13.59 -6.89 -4.18
N ASN A 74 -12.57 -7.66 -4.54
CA ASN A 74 -12.76 -8.82 -5.40
C ASN A 74 -13.07 -10.02 -4.50
N TYR A 75 -14.36 -10.25 -4.23
CA TYR A 75 -14.80 -11.33 -3.36
C TYR A 75 -14.56 -12.69 -4.01
N THR A 76 -14.05 -13.65 -3.24
CA THR A 76 -14.05 -15.07 -3.61
C THR A 76 -15.17 -15.75 -2.84
N GLU A 77 -16.05 -16.45 -3.54
CA GLU A 77 -17.11 -17.25 -2.91
C GLU A 77 -16.50 -18.33 -2.02
N PHE A 78 -17.16 -18.66 -0.90
CA PHE A 78 -16.62 -19.63 0.06
C PHE A 78 -16.34 -21.00 -0.59
N ASN A 79 -17.22 -21.44 -1.50
CA ASN A 79 -17.07 -22.70 -2.23
C ASN A 79 -15.84 -22.72 -3.12
N ASP A 80 -15.37 -21.55 -3.54
CA ASP A 80 -14.23 -21.35 -4.43
C ASP A 80 -12.91 -21.18 -3.66
N LEU A 81 -12.91 -21.23 -2.32
CA LEU A 81 -11.68 -21.11 -1.53
C LEU A 81 -10.78 -22.34 -1.65
N ALA A 82 -11.35 -23.54 -1.84
CA ALA A 82 -10.60 -24.79 -1.88
C ALA A 82 -9.55 -24.83 -3.01
N GLN A 83 -9.79 -24.12 -4.11
CA GLN A 83 -8.86 -24.06 -5.25
C GLN A 83 -7.57 -23.28 -4.93
N TYR A 84 -7.55 -22.50 -3.85
CA TYR A 84 -6.39 -21.72 -3.40
C TYR A 84 -5.64 -22.38 -2.23
N ALA A 85 -6.15 -23.48 -1.68
CA ALA A 85 -5.53 -24.19 -0.54
C ALA A 85 -4.42 -25.17 -0.96
N VAL A 86 -4.16 -25.31 -2.26
CA VAL A 86 -3.12 -26.18 -2.81
C VAL A 86 -2.03 -25.33 -3.45
N GLN A 87 -1.02 -24.96 -2.66
CA GLN A 87 0.30 -24.51 -3.14
C GLN A 87 1.39 -25.29 -2.40
#